data_AF-A0A3D9ANV6-F1
#
_entry.id   AF-A0A3D9ANV6-F1
#
_cell.length_a   1.000
_cell.length_b   1.000
_cell.length_c   1.000
_cell.angle_alpha   90.00
_cell.angle_beta   90.00
_cell.angle_gamma   90.00
#
_symmetry.space_group_name_H-M   'P 1'
#
loop_
_entity.id
_entity.type
_entity.pdbx_description
1 polymer ?
#
loop_
_entity_poly.entity_id
_entity_poly.type
_entity_poly.pdbx_seq_one_letter_code
_entity_poly.pdbx_strand_id
1 'polypeptide(L)'
;MKYEKNLTLSNFEYQKKKYTIMNLFTTISFSLIIFSSISISAQEYNPVILEAKKGNEKQNASTKKEEMKYFLQFGMMSRNHDSFKQKYGVHVLYENCVITPFMSEKAKKNNQEVAQYLNKKYGESWKKDLEIIPYGL
;
A
#
# COMPACT_ATOMS: atom_id res chain seq x y z
N MET A 1 42.92 17.75 53.04
CA MET A 1 41.93 16.75 52.55
C MET A 1 40.45 17.15 52.74
N LYS A 2 40.11 18.44 52.98
CA LYS A 2 38.72 18.92 53.11
C LYS A 2 38.19 19.58 51.83
N TYR A 3 39.09 20.11 50.99
CA TYR A 3 38.76 20.86 49.78
C TYR A 3 38.30 19.96 48.62
N GLU A 4 38.98 18.82 48.40
CA GLU A 4 38.61 17.87 47.34
C GLU A 4 37.23 17.25 47.54
N LYS A 5 36.83 16.99 48.80
CA LYS A 5 35.50 16.44 49.11
C LYS A 5 34.35 17.43 48.79
N ASN A 6 34.61 18.73 48.88
CA ASN A 6 33.60 19.75 48.54
C ASN A 6 33.48 19.95 47.01
N LEU A 7 34.58 19.77 46.28
CA LEU A 7 34.59 19.86 44.82
C LEU A 7 33.86 18.67 44.17
N THR A 8 33.96 17.47 44.77
CA THR A 8 33.23 16.29 44.27
C THR A 8 31.73 16.34 44.61
N LEU A 9 31.36 16.83 45.79
CA LEU A 9 29.95 17.02 46.17
C LEU A 9 29.23 18.07 45.31
N SER A 10 29.87 19.22 45.06
CA SER A 10 29.29 20.27 44.20
C SER A 10 29.10 19.82 42.76
N ASN A 11 30.04 19.03 42.20
CA ASN A 11 29.89 18.44 40.87
C ASN A 11 28.78 17.39 40.83
N PHE A 12 28.60 16.59 41.89
CA PHE A 12 27.52 15.60 41.96
C PHE A 12 26.14 16.26 42.03
N GLU A 13 25.99 17.32 42.83
CA GLU A 13 24.74 18.08 42.90
C GLU A 13 24.39 18.79 41.59
N TYR A 14 25.41 19.34 40.90
CA TYR A 14 25.23 19.96 39.58
C TYR A 14 24.74 18.95 38.53
N GLN A 15 25.34 17.76 38.47
CA GLN A 15 24.92 16.72 37.53
C GLN A 15 23.52 16.18 37.84
N LYS A 16 23.18 16.03 39.12
CA LYS A 16 21.83 15.62 39.55
C LYS A 16 20.78 16.66 39.14
N LYS A 17 21.05 17.95 39.35
CA LYS A 17 20.15 19.03 38.94
C LYS A 17 19.97 19.09 37.42
N LYS A 18 21.06 18.90 36.66
CA LYS A 18 21.03 18.86 35.19
C LYS A 18 20.20 17.68 34.66
N TYR A 19 20.34 16.49 35.25
CA TYR A 19 19.58 15.30 34.85
C TYR A 19 18.08 15.44 35.17
N THR A 20 17.73 16.01 36.34
CA THR A 20 16.33 16.28 36.70
C THR A 20 15.69 17.32 35.78
N ILE A 21 16.42 18.37 35.40
CA ILE A 21 15.93 19.39 34.45
C ILE A 21 15.72 18.76 33.06
N MET A 22 16.65 17.91 32.60
CA MET A 22 16.56 17.27 31.29
C MET A 22 15.34 16.33 31.19
N ASN A 23 15.02 15.58 32.26
CA ASN A 23 13.82 14.72 32.32
C ASN A 23 12.49 15.49 32.40
N LEU A 24 12.50 16.72 32.93
CA LEU A 24 11.32 17.59 32.99
C LEU A 24 10.96 18.14 31.60
N PHE A 25 11.94 18.39 30.72
CA PHE A 25 11.69 18.84 29.35
C PHE A 25 11.25 17.70 28.41
N THR A 26 11.70 16.45 28.63
CA THR A 26 11.31 15.31 27.78
C THR A 26 9.86 14.85 28.03
N THR A 27 9.34 15.02 29.24
CA THR A 27 7.98 14.59 29.62
C THR A 27 6.89 15.59 29.22
N ILE A 28 7.22 16.87 29.02
CA ILE A 28 6.27 17.90 28.59
C ILE A 28 6.01 17.84 27.06
N SER A 29 6.96 17.33 26.28
CA SER A 29 6.83 17.23 24.82
C SER A 29 5.87 16.14 24.33
N PHE A 30 5.50 15.16 25.17
CA PHE A 30 4.64 14.04 24.78
C PHE A 30 3.14 14.26 25.04
N SER A 31 2.75 15.38 25.67
CA SER A 31 1.37 15.61 26.17
C SER A 31 0.55 16.64 25.39
N LEU A 32 0.99 17.07 24.20
CA LEU A 32 0.34 18.13 23.41
C LEU A 32 -0.21 17.70 22.03
N ILE A 33 -0.24 16.41 21.69
CA ILE A 33 -0.68 15.92 20.36
C ILE A 33 -1.98 15.08 20.44
N ILE A 34 -2.96 15.45 21.29
CA ILE A 34 -4.25 14.72 21.36
C ILE A 34 -5.49 15.62 21.37
N PHE A 35 -5.47 16.80 20.73
CA PHE A 35 -6.68 17.65 20.63
C PHE A 35 -6.93 18.33 19.27
N SER A 36 -6.43 17.74 18.18
CA SER A 36 -6.97 18.02 16.84
C SER A 36 -7.08 16.67 16.13
N SER A 37 -8.21 16.16 15.64
CA SER A 37 -9.35 16.84 15.03
C SER A 37 -10.56 15.90 15.05
N ILE A 38 -11.71 16.35 15.56
CA ILE A 38 -13.00 15.76 15.18
C ILE A 38 -13.94 16.92 14.84
N SER A 39 -13.75 17.48 13.65
CA SER A 39 -14.82 18.19 12.95
C SER A 39 -15.48 17.16 12.03
N ILE A 40 -16.52 16.49 12.50
CA ILE A 40 -17.41 15.72 11.62
C ILE A 40 -18.17 16.76 10.81
N SER A 41 -17.66 17.09 9.63
CA SER A 41 -18.49 17.71 8.61
C SER A 41 -19.33 16.59 8.02
N ALA A 42 -20.62 16.54 8.36
CA ALA A 42 -21.59 15.75 7.62
C ALA A 42 -21.62 16.32 6.20
N GLN A 43 -20.93 15.67 5.27
CA GLN A 43 -21.09 15.99 3.85
C GLN A 43 -22.50 15.56 3.47
N GLU A 44 -23.35 16.52 3.13
CA GLU A 44 -24.66 16.29 2.57
C GLU A 44 -24.50 15.42 1.32
N TYR A 45 -24.90 14.15 1.43
CA TYR A 45 -24.86 13.19 0.33
C TYR A 45 -25.94 13.59 -0.67
N ASN A 46 -25.58 14.49 -1.58
CA ASN A 46 -26.27 14.64 -2.84
C ASN A 46 -25.65 13.62 -3.80
N PRO A 47 -26.35 12.53 -4.17
CA PRO A 47 -25.81 11.60 -5.15
C PRO A 47 -25.58 12.38 -6.44
N VAL A 48 -24.32 12.58 -6.79
CA VAL A 48 -23.96 13.02 -8.14
C VAL A 48 -24.42 11.90 -9.05
N ILE A 49 -25.55 12.11 -9.72
CA ILE A 49 -25.94 11.32 -10.88
C ILE A 49 -24.84 11.60 -11.90
N LEU A 50 -23.81 10.76 -11.89
CA LEU A 50 -22.92 10.63 -13.03
C LEU A 50 -23.81 10.06 -14.13
N GLU A 51 -24.42 10.93 -14.91
CA GLU A 51 -24.81 10.55 -16.26
C GLU A 51 -23.54 10.01 -16.88
N ALA A 52 -23.47 8.69 -16.99
CA ALA A 52 -22.44 8.03 -17.74
C ALA A 52 -22.58 8.57 -19.17
N LYS A 53 -21.78 9.60 -19.49
CA LYS A 53 -21.34 9.79 -20.86
C LYS A 53 -20.53 8.55 -21.18
N LYS A 54 -21.26 7.56 -21.68
CA LYS A 54 -20.79 6.38 -22.37
C LYS A 54 -19.81 6.88 -23.42
N GLY A 55 -18.54 6.94 -23.05
CA GLY A 55 -17.45 7.21 -23.96
C GLY A 55 -17.58 6.19 -25.08
N ASN A 56 -17.66 6.69 -26.30
CA ASN A 56 -17.81 5.87 -27.49
C ASN A 56 -16.52 5.06 -27.73
N GLU A 57 -16.36 3.93 -27.06
CA GLU A 57 -15.41 2.92 -27.48
C GLU A 57 -16.13 1.94 -28.39
N LYS A 58 -16.19 2.29 -29.68
CA LYS A 58 -16.49 1.32 -30.72
C LYS A 58 -15.29 0.38 -30.85
N GLN A 59 -15.40 -0.82 -30.28
CA GLN A 59 -14.66 -1.98 -30.79
C GLN A 59 -15.65 -3.00 -31.33
N ASN A 60 -16.06 -2.76 -32.58
CA ASN A 60 -16.46 -3.83 -33.46
C ASN A 60 -15.20 -4.63 -33.83
N ALA A 61 -15.03 -5.80 -33.21
CA ALA A 61 -14.20 -6.86 -33.76
C ALA A 61 -14.74 -8.19 -33.22
N SER A 62 -15.80 -8.66 -33.86
CA SER A 62 -16.17 -10.07 -33.86
C SER A 62 -15.10 -10.82 -34.64
N THR A 63 -14.08 -11.31 -33.95
CA THR A 63 -13.10 -12.25 -34.51
C THR A 63 -12.58 -13.12 -33.37
N LYS A 64 -13.17 -14.33 -33.23
CA LYS A 64 -12.65 -15.48 -32.47
C LYS A 64 -11.87 -15.11 -31.20
N LYS A 65 -12.57 -14.55 -30.20
CA LYS A 65 -11.97 -14.07 -28.95
C LYS A 65 -11.48 -15.27 -28.13
N GLU A 66 -10.21 -15.62 -28.29
CA GLU A 66 -9.51 -16.47 -27.32
C GLU A 66 -9.68 -15.81 -25.94
N GLU A 67 -10.13 -16.59 -24.95
CA GLU A 67 -10.39 -16.09 -23.60
C GLU A 67 -9.08 -15.60 -22.97
N MET A 68 -8.84 -14.30 -23.12
CA MET A 68 -7.64 -13.61 -22.65
C MET A 68 -7.52 -13.71 -21.13
N LYS A 69 -6.41 -14.28 -20.67
CA LYS A 69 -6.10 -14.45 -19.25
C LYS A 69 -5.48 -13.19 -18.69
N TYR A 70 -5.77 -12.86 -17.43
CA TYR A 70 -5.23 -11.67 -16.79
C TYR A 70 -5.03 -11.88 -15.29
N PHE A 71 -4.00 -11.28 -14.74
CA PHE A 71 -3.87 -11.08 -13.29
C PHE A 71 -4.66 -9.84 -12.87
N LEU A 72 -5.36 -9.94 -11.74
CA LEU A 72 -5.98 -8.81 -11.06
C LEU A 72 -5.04 -8.29 -9.98
N GLN A 73 -4.69 -7.01 -10.06
CA GLN A 73 -3.82 -6.33 -9.10
C GLN A 73 -4.54 -5.08 -8.58
N PHE A 74 -4.42 -4.78 -7.29
CA PHE A 74 -5.01 -3.57 -6.72
C PHE A 74 -3.96 -2.51 -6.48
N GLY A 75 -4.38 -1.24 -6.57
CA GLY A 75 -3.55 -0.08 -6.30
C GLY A 75 -2.94 0.54 -7.55
N MET A 76 -1.93 1.38 -7.34
CA MET A 76 -1.27 2.08 -8.45
C MET A 76 -0.41 1.12 -9.28
N MET A 77 -0.45 1.32 -10.59
CA MET A 77 0.44 0.61 -11.51
C MET A 77 1.88 1.04 -11.26
N SER A 78 2.70 0.09 -10.77
CA SER A 78 4.10 0.35 -10.46
C SER A 78 5.02 0.28 -11.68
N ARG A 79 4.66 -0.51 -12.70
CA ARG A 79 5.47 -0.78 -13.91
C ARG A 79 4.58 -1.13 -15.10
N ASN A 80 5.11 -0.98 -16.32
CA ASN A 80 4.49 -1.48 -17.54
C ASN A 80 4.74 -3.00 -17.71
N HIS A 81 3.69 -3.73 -18.10
CA HIS A 81 3.68 -5.18 -18.31
C HIS A 81 3.46 -5.59 -19.77
N ASP A 82 3.64 -4.67 -20.73
CA ASP A 82 3.45 -4.95 -22.15
C ASP A 82 4.38 -6.06 -22.66
N SER A 83 5.62 -6.11 -22.16
CA SER A 83 6.58 -7.18 -22.48
C SER A 83 6.09 -8.54 -21.96
N PHE A 84 5.57 -8.58 -20.74
CA PHE A 84 4.96 -9.77 -20.14
C PHE A 84 3.76 -10.24 -20.95
N LYS A 85 2.85 -9.31 -21.29
CA LYS A 85 1.70 -9.58 -22.15
C LYS A 85 2.11 -10.14 -23.50
N GLN A 86 3.09 -9.54 -24.16
CA GLN A 86 3.56 -9.99 -25.48
C GLN A 86 4.17 -11.39 -25.41
N LYS A 87 4.93 -11.69 -24.34
CA LYS A 87 5.60 -12.98 -24.17
C LYS A 87 4.63 -14.10 -23.76
N TYR A 88 3.70 -13.83 -22.86
CA TYR A 88 2.88 -14.85 -22.21
C TYR A 88 1.43 -14.88 -22.69
N GLY A 89 0.95 -13.83 -23.37
CA GLY A 89 -0.46 -13.64 -23.72
C GLY A 89 -1.36 -13.38 -22.50
N VAL A 90 -0.76 -12.95 -21.38
CA VAL A 90 -1.46 -12.72 -20.11
C VAL A 90 -1.32 -11.25 -19.72
N HIS A 91 -2.43 -10.60 -19.40
CA HIS A 91 -2.46 -9.19 -19.00
C HIS A 91 -2.31 -9.02 -17.49
N VAL A 92 -1.98 -7.80 -17.04
CA VAL A 92 -2.16 -7.37 -15.66
C VAL A 92 -3.18 -6.24 -15.67
N LEU A 93 -4.32 -6.44 -15.01
CA LEU A 93 -5.36 -5.43 -14.84
C LEU A 93 -5.24 -4.82 -13.45
N TYR A 94 -5.05 -3.51 -13.42
CA TYR A 94 -4.99 -2.75 -12.18
C TYR A 94 -6.37 -2.19 -11.84
N GLU A 95 -6.84 -2.55 -10.65
CA GLU A 95 -8.07 -2.07 -10.02
C GLU A 95 -7.74 -1.05 -8.93
N ASN A 96 -8.75 -0.29 -8.51
CA ASN A 96 -8.60 0.73 -7.47
C ASN A 96 -8.12 0.15 -6.12
N CYS A 97 -7.62 1.02 -5.24
CA CYS A 97 -7.10 0.62 -3.91
C CYS A 97 -8.19 0.23 -2.90
N VAL A 98 -9.46 0.54 -3.17
CA VAL A 98 -10.58 0.16 -2.30
C VAL A 98 -10.99 -1.27 -2.63
N ILE A 99 -10.67 -2.20 -1.73
CA ILE A 99 -10.87 -3.63 -1.93
C ILE A 99 -11.94 -4.14 -0.96
N THR A 100 -12.97 -4.78 -1.49
CA THR A 100 -13.96 -5.51 -0.68
C THR A 100 -13.55 -6.98 -0.50
N PRO A 101 -14.07 -7.70 0.51
CA PRO A 101 -13.80 -9.12 0.68
C PRO A 101 -14.11 -9.96 -0.57
N PHE A 102 -15.23 -9.66 -1.24
CA PHE A 102 -15.61 -10.33 -2.49
C PHE A 102 -14.59 -10.11 -3.62
N MET A 103 -14.10 -8.87 -3.78
CA MET A 103 -13.10 -8.54 -4.80
C MET A 103 -11.77 -9.24 -4.52
N SER A 104 -11.35 -9.27 -3.25
CA SER A 104 -10.16 -10.00 -2.79
C SER A 104 -10.23 -11.47 -3.17
N GLU A 105 -11.30 -12.17 -2.81
CA GLU A 105 -11.46 -13.60 -3.09
C GLU A 105 -11.54 -13.88 -4.60
N LYS A 106 -12.23 -13.02 -5.36
CA LYS A 106 -12.27 -13.10 -6.81
C LYS A 106 -10.87 -12.95 -7.43
N ALA A 107 -10.10 -11.96 -7.01
CA ALA A 107 -8.75 -11.73 -7.51
C ALA A 107 -7.82 -12.91 -7.17
N LYS A 108 -7.87 -13.39 -5.93
CA LYS A 108 -7.09 -14.54 -5.47
C LYS A 108 -7.38 -15.79 -6.32
N LYS A 109 -8.65 -16.16 -6.48
CA LYS A 109 -9.04 -17.33 -7.28
C LYS A 109 -8.59 -17.21 -8.73
N ASN A 110 -8.87 -16.07 -9.36
CA ASN A 110 -8.45 -15.80 -10.74
C ASN A 110 -6.91 -15.90 -10.90
N ASN A 111 -6.16 -15.25 -10.01
CA ASN A 111 -4.71 -15.20 -10.11
C ASN A 111 -4.08 -16.58 -9.90
N GLN A 112 -4.66 -17.40 -9.03
CA GLN A 112 -4.26 -18.81 -8.85
C GLN A 112 -4.47 -19.63 -10.13
N GLU A 113 -5.62 -19.47 -10.80
CA GLU A 113 -5.91 -20.16 -12.07
C GLU A 113 -4.92 -19.73 -13.18
N VAL A 114 -4.63 -18.43 -13.29
CA VAL A 114 -3.64 -17.91 -14.26
C VAL A 114 -2.23 -18.40 -13.94
N ALA A 115 -1.83 -18.41 -12.66
CA ALA A 115 -0.54 -18.93 -12.24
C ALA A 115 -0.40 -20.43 -12.55
N GLN A 116 -1.44 -21.23 -12.33
CA GLN A 116 -1.45 -22.65 -12.70
C GLN A 116 -1.31 -22.83 -14.22
N TYR A 117 -2.01 -22.03 -15.02
CA TYR A 117 -1.86 -22.02 -16.48
C TYR A 117 -0.42 -21.73 -16.91
N LEU A 118 0.18 -20.67 -16.35
CA LEU A 118 1.55 -20.27 -16.68
C LEU A 118 2.57 -21.31 -16.21
N ASN A 119 2.40 -21.87 -15.01
CA ASN A 119 3.23 -22.95 -14.49
C ASN A 119 3.18 -24.19 -15.40
N LYS A 120 1.98 -24.56 -15.86
CA LYS A 120 1.80 -25.71 -16.76
C LYS A 120 2.49 -25.50 -18.12
N LYS A 121 2.48 -24.27 -18.64
CA LYS A 121 2.98 -23.97 -20.00
C LYS A 121 4.44 -23.53 -20.04
N TYR A 122 4.93 -22.85 -19.02
CA TYR A 122 6.25 -22.17 -19.00
C TYR A 122 7.09 -22.48 -17.75
N GLY A 123 6.60 -23.34 -16.84
CA GLY A 123 7.21 -23.53 -15.52
C GLY A 123 7.13 -22.27 -14.68
N GLU A 124 8.04 -22.09 -13.71
CA GLU A 124 8.01 -20.92 -12.83
C GLU A 124 8.77 -19.69 -13.37
N SER A 125 9.31 -19.77 -14.59
CA SER A 125 10.15 -18.72 -15.18
C SER A 125 9.43 -17.37 -15.33
N TRP A 126 8.12 -17.40 -15.59
CA TRP A 126 7.28 -16.21 -15.74
C TRP A 126 7.25 -15.30 -14.50
N LYS A 127 7.49 -15.85 -13.30
CA LYS A 127 7.48 -15.06 -12.04
C LYS A 127 8.56 -13.98 -12.07
N LYS A 128 9.72 -14.28 -12.65
CA LYS A 128 10.83 -13.32 -12.78
C LYS A 128 10.52 -12.24 -13.81
N ASP A 129 9.86 -12.63 -14.91
CA ASP A 129 9.54 -11.72 -16.01
C ASP A 129 8.37 -10.79 -15.70
N LEU A 130 7.47 -11.18 -14.79
CA LEU A 130 6.35 -10.34 -14.36
C LEU A 130 6.79 -9.20 -13.43
N GLU A 131 7.90 -9.39 -12.72
CA GLU A 131 8.51 -8.40 -11.80
C GLU A 131 7.59 -7.86 -10.68
N ILE A 132 6.40 -8.44 -10.52
CA ILE A 132 5.49 -8.21 -9.41
C ILE A 132 4.98 -9.58 -8.92
N ILE A 133 4.54 -9.62 -7.67
CA ILE A 133 3.77 -10.75 -7.12
C ILE A 133 2.30 -10.38 -7.26
N PRO A 134 1.52 -11.07 -8.13
CA PRO A 134 0.09 -10.81 -8.24
C PRO A 134 -0.63 -11.03 -6.92
N TYR A 135 -1.69 -10.25 -6.69
CA TYR A 135 -2.50 -10.36 -5.49
C TYR A 135 -2.94 -11.80 -5.20
N GLY A 136 -2.71 -12.28 -3.97
CA GLY A 136 -3.17 -13.59 -3.53
C GLY A 136 -2.34 -14.80 -4.01
N LEU A 137 -1.15 -14.56 -4.56
CA LEU A 137 -0.13 -15.58 -4.88
C LEU A 137 1.04 -15.60 -3.89
#